data_AF-A0A2A5XKN7-F1
#
_entry.id   AF-A0A2A5XKN7-F1
#
_cell.length_a   1.000
_cell.length_b   1.000
_cell.length_c   1.000
_cell.angle_alpha   90.00
_cell.angle_beta   90.00
_cell.angle_gamma   90.00
#
_symmetry.space_group_name_H-M   'P 1'
#
loop_
_entity.id
_entity.type
_entity.pdbx_description
1 polymer ?
#
loop_
_entity_poly.entity_id
_entity_poly.type
_entity_poly.pdbx_seq_one_letter_code
_entity_poly.pdbx_strand_id
1 'polypeptide(L)' 'MLEFCKSILEKVSFDQVLFKKELVKSIQWINTTDAKSLREWCIEMYGNKYSDIIQQAFEAIL' A
#
# COMPACT_ATOMS: atom_id res chain seq x y z
N MET A 1 -0.35 -0.55 -13.61
CA MET A 1 0.49 0.09 -12.57
C MET A 1 0.37 -0.62 -11.24
N LEU A 2 -0.83 -1.06 -10.85
CA LEU A 2 -1.11 -1.85 -9.65
C LEU A 2 -0.09 -2.99 -9.35
N GLU A 3 0.15 -3.90 -10.29
CA GLU A 3 1.06 -5.05 -10.07
C GLU A 3 2.51 -4.63 -9.80
N PHE A 4 2.96 -3.52 -10.41
CA PHE A 4 4.27 -2.97 -10.12
C PHE A 4 4.35 -2.44 -8.68
N CYS A 5 3.33 -1.71 -8.22
CA CYS A 5 3.23 -1.24 -6.85
C CYS A 5 3.25 -2.41 -5.85
N LYS A 6 2.48 -3.48 -6.10
CA LYS A 6 2.50 -4.69 -5.26
C LYS A 6 3.90 -5.29 -5.17
N SER A 7 4.59 -5.48 -6.30
CA SER A 7 5.95 -6.03 -6.33
C SER A 7 6.97 -5.18 -5.55
N ILE A 8 6.85 -3.84 -5.60
CA ILE A 8 7.70 -2.97 -4.80
C ILE A 8 7.39 -3.14 -3.31
N LEU A 9 6.11 -3.11 -2.93
CA LEU A 9 5.67 -3.26 -1.54
C LEU A 9 6.10 -4.59 -0.93
N GLU A 10 6.03 -5.69 -1.70
CA GLU A 10 6.56 -7.00 -1.28
C GLU A 10 8.05 -6.91 -0.94
N LYS A 11 8.85 -6.32 -1.83
CA LYS A 11 10.30 -6.19 -1.65
C LYS A 11 10.67 -5.34 -0.44
N VAL A 12 9.86 -4.34 -0.09
CA VAL A 12 10.16 -3.44 1.03
C VAL A 12 9.41 -3.77 2.32
N SER A 13 8.56 -4.80 2.32
CA SER A 13 7.69 -5.17 3.45
C SER A 13 8.43 -5.56 4.74
N PHE A 14 9.72 -5.90 4.63
CA PHE A 14 10.56 -6.20 5.79
C PHE A 14 10.83 -4.97 6.67
N ASP A 15 10.83 -3.76 6.10
CA ASP A 15 11.12 -2.51 6.79
C ASP A 15 9.88 -1.61 6.85
N GLN A 16 9.48 -1.23 8.06
CA GLN A 16 8.28 -0.45 8.31
C GLN A 16 8.32 0.94 7.66
N VAL A 17 9.47 1.61 7.72
CA VAL A 17 9.65 2.97 7.22
C VAL A 17 9.63 2.96 5.69
N LEU A 18 10.32 1.99 5.09
CA LEU A 18 10.37 1.83 3.64
C LEU A 18 9.01 1.40 3.08
N PHE A 19 8.31 0.47 3.73
CA PHE A 19 6.96 0.07 3.37
C PHE A 19 6.00 1.27 3.35
N LYS A 20 5.98 2.09 4.41
CA LYS A 20 5.15 3.30 4.46
C LYS A 20 5.47 4.25 3.31
N LYS A 21 6.76 4.48 3.05
CA LYS A 21 7.21 5.41 1.99
C LYS A 21 6.78 4.95 0.61
N GLU A 22 6.98 3.69 0.27
CA GLU A 22 6.61 3.17 -1.04
C GLU A 22 5.09 2.96 -1.20
N LEU A 23 4.35 2.74 -0.11
CA LEU A 23 2.89 2.69 -0.13
C LEU A 23 2.30 4.04 -0.53
N VAL A 24 2.76 5.14 0.08
CA VAL A 24 2.30 6.48 -0.27
C VAL A 24 2.58 6.82 -1.74
N LYS A 25 3.77 6.47 -2.24
CA LYS A 25 4.10 6.65 -3.67
C LYS A 25 3.20 5.81 -4.58
N SER A 26 2.98 4.55 -4.21
CA SER A 26 2.15 3.61 -4.97
C SER A 26 0.75 4.14 -5.19
N ILE A 27 0.16 4.73 -4.15
CA ILE A 27 -1.16 5.35 -4.19
C ILE A 27 -1.18 6.56 -5.14
N GLN A 28 -0.13 7.39 -5.14
CA GLN A 28 -0.04 8.55 -6.03
C GLN A 28 0.08 8.17 -7.52
N TRP A 29 0.52 6.95 -7.83
CA TRP A 29 0.77 6.49 -9.19
C TRP A 29 -0.38 5.72 -9.83
N ILE A 30 -1.43 5.42 -9.06
CA ILE A 30 -2.55 4.60 -9.52
C ILE A 30 -3.86 5.39 -9.50
N ASN A 31 -4.82 4.93 -10.30
CA ASN A 31 -6.17 5.51 -10.30
C ASN A 31 -6.97 5.03 -9.07
N THR A 32 -8.12 5.65 -8.80
CA THR A 32 -8.96 5.34 -7.64
C THR A 32 -9.46 3.88 -7.61
N THR A 33 -9.71 3.26 -8.76
CA THR A 33 -10.13 1.85 -8.84
C THR A 33 -8.99 0.93 -8.40
N ASP A 34 -7.80 1.11 -8.98
CA ASP A 34 -6.59 0.39 -8.61
C ASP A 34 -6.21 0.65 -7.14
N ALA A 35 -6.46 1.84 -6.62
CA ALA A 35 -6.21 2.17 -5.20
C ALA A 35 -7.05 1.34 -4.25
N LYS A 36 -8.32 1.07 -4.57
CA LYS A 36 -9.17 0.16 -3.78
C LYS A 36 -8.61 -1.25 -3.79
N SER A 37 -8.27 -1.77 -4.96
CA SER A 37 -7.66 -3.11 -5.09
C SER A 37 -6.30 -3.20 -4.39
N LEU A 38 -5.49 -2.14 -4.42
CA LEU A 38 -4.22 -2.09 -3.69
C LEU A 38 -4.45 -2.11 -2.18
N ARG A 39 -5.46 -1.38 -1.67
CA ARG A 39 -5.80 -1.36 -0.25
C ARG A 39 -6.22 -2.73 0.25
N GLU A 40 -7.14 -3.39 -0.44
CA GLU A 40 -7.61 -4.74 -0.10
C GLU A 40 -6.44 -5.72 -0.01
N TRP A 41 -5.57 -5.70 -1.03
CA TRP A 41 -4.38 -6.53 -1.06
C TRP A 41 -3.39 -6.22 0.08
N CYS A 42 -3.17 -4.94 0.41
CA CYS A 42 -2.31 -4.55 1.53
C CYS A 42 -2.86 -5.06 2.88
N ILE A 43 -4.18 -4.99 3.07
CA ILE A 43 -4.83 -5.49 4.30
C ILE A 43 -4.66 -7.02 4.39
N GLU A 44 -4.89 -7.74 3.30
CA GLU A 44 -4.72 -9.20 3.26
C GLU A 44 -3.29 -9.63 3.60
N MET A 45 -2.29 -9.01 2.96
CA MET A 45 -0.89 -9.42 3.09
C MET A 45 -0.21 -8.89 4.35
N TYR A 46 -0.54 -7.67 4.77
CA TYR A 46 0.21 -6.93 5.79
C TYR A 46 -0.65 -6.34 6.90
N GLY A 47 -1.97 -6.56 6.91
CA GLY A 47 -2.87 -6.02 7.92
C GLY A 47 -2.45 -6.37 9.35
N ASN A 48 -1.98 -7.60 9.58
CA ASN A 48 -1.50 -8.04 10.90
C ASN A 48 -0.29 -7.25 11.42
N LYS A 49 0.55 -6.70 10.53
CA LYS A 49 1.79 -6.00 10.90
C LYS A 49 1.68 -4.48 10.77
N TYR A 50 0.93 -4.01 9.79
CA TYR A 50 0.95 -2.61 9.34
C TYR A 50 -0.46 -2.00 9.21
N SER A 51 -1.46 -2.51 9.94
CA SER A 51 -2.84 -2.01 9.90
C SER A 51 -2.93 -0.47 9.98
N ASP A 52 -2.27 0.14 10.96
CA ASP A 52 -2.29 1.60 11.15
C ASP A 52 -1.68 2.36 9.97
N ILE A 53 -0.58 1.83 9.40
CA ILE A 53 0.09 2.45 8.25
C ILE A 53 -0.80 2.39 7.02
N ILE A 54 -1.44 1.24 6.79
CA ILE A 54 -2.34 1.04 5.66
C ILE A 54 -3.56 1.95 5.81
N GLN A 55 -4.16 2.00 7.00
CA GLN A 55 -5.32 2.86 7.25
C GLN A 55 -4.98 4.34 7.01
N GLN A 56 -3.89 4.84 7.58
CA GLN A 56 -3.45 6.24 7.41
C GLN A 56 -3.11 6.55 5.95
N ALA A 57 -2.46 5.64 5.23
CA ALA A 57 -2.04 5.88 3.85
C ALA A 57 -3.23 6.07 2.90
N PHE A 58 -4.36 5.38 3.16
CA PHE A 58 -5.55 5.43 2.31
C PHE A 58 -6.63 6.41 2.78
N GLU A 59 -6.44 7.09 3.91
CA GLU A 59 -7.45 7.98 4.52
C GLU A 59 -7.83 9.18 3.64
N ALA A 60 -6.93 9.66 2.78
CA ALA A 60 -7.17 10.82 1.92
C ALA A 60 -7.59 10.47 0.47
N ILE A 61 -7.69 9.19 0.12
CA ILE A 61 -7.93 8.71 -1.27
C ILE A 61 -9.35 8.16 -1.46
N LEU A 62 -10.05 7.87 -0.36
CA LEU A 62 -11.44 7.40 -0.31
C LEU A 62 -12.30 8.38 0.47
#